data_AF-A0A5D2X6H6-F1
#
_entry.id   AF-A0A5D2X6H6-F1
#
_cell.length_a   1.000
_cell.length_b   1.000
_cell.length_c   1.000
_cell.angle_alpha   90.00
_cell.angle_beta   90.00
_cell.angle_gamma   90.00
#
_symmetry.space_group_name_H-M   'P 1'
#
loop_
_entity.id
_entity.type
_entity.pdbx_description
1 polymer ?
#
loop_
_entity_poly.entity_id
_entity_poly.type
_entity_poly.pdbx_seq_one_letter_code
_entity_poly.pdbx_strand_id
1 'polypeptide(L)'
;MTAEEKILYKLRKARKKEERLATALNKIEPTESSETTHDPEILTPEEHFFFLKMGLKCKNYVPVGRRGIYQGVILNMHLHWKKHQTLKVVVKTFSPEEVKEIAAELARLTGGIVLDIHEDNTIIMYRGKNYSQPPTEIMSPRVTLSRKKALDKSKYRDGLRAVRKYIPKLEQDLELLRAQAANNFNPVEHVPNADDQNVGSGKSSSTPLEGSNKLKEFLDESKELTENESKTDLLLASESEDLSDIFETESEAETEEREEQPLFLDEFEKFPVESDGEPEDFEEHLRQITMGSKVPVTSEEDVNSPNFDEVDRIFLRAASLLKKKRS
;
A
#
# COMPACT_ATOMS: atom_id res chain seq x y z
N MET A 1 15.68 -1.35 39.36
CA MET A 1 15.64 -0.41 38.23
C MET A 1 15.05 0.90 38.69
N THR A 2 15.83 1.98 38.61
CA THR A 2 15.35 3.35 38.90
C THR A 2 14.31 3.81 37.87
N ALA A 3 13.54 4.85 38.17
CA ALA A 3 12.53 5.37 37.24
C ALA A 3 13.17 5.85 35.91
N GLU A 4 14.34 6.48 36.00
CA GLU A 4 15.13 6.92 34.84
C GLU A 4 15.57 5.75 33.95
N GLU A 5 16.09 4.67 34.54
CA GLU A 5 16.51 3.46 33.80
C GLU A 5 15.34 2.83 33.02
N LYS A 6 14.12 2.86 33.58
CA LYS A 6 12.92 2.37 32.90
C LYS A 6 12.58 3.21 31.68
N ILE A 7 12.68 4.54 31.75
CA ILE A 7 12.43 5.44 30.61
C ILE A 7 13.50 5.24 29.53
N LEU A 8 14.78 5.20 29.93
CA LEU A 8 15.89 4.94 29.01
C LEU A 8 15.73 3.60 28.28
N TYR A 9 15.29 2.56 28.97
CA TYR A 9 14.98 1.27 28.36
C TYR A 9 13.85 1.36 27.32
N LYS A 10 12.73 2.03 27.67
CA LYS A 10 11.61 2.25 26.74
C LYS A 10 12.04 3.05 25.52
N LEU A 11 12.87 4.09 25.70
CA LEU A 11 13.38 4.94 24.64
C LEU A 11 14.29 4.15 23.69
N ARG A 12 15.21 3.34 24.22
CA ARG A 12 16.04 2.41 23.40
C ARG A 12 15.16 1.43 22.61
N LYS A 13 14.12 0.87 23.24
CA LYS A 13 13.17 -0.04 22.59
C LYS A 13 12.38 0.67 21.48
N ALA A 14 11.93 1.91 21.72
CA ALA A 14 11.21 2.72 20.74
C ALA A 14 12.08 3.07 19.52
N ARG A 15 13.32 3.55 19.73
CA ARG A 15 14.28 3.83 18.65
C ARG A 15 14.59 2.59 17.82
N LYS A 16 14.79 1.43 18.46
CA LYS A 16 14.98 0.15 17.74
C LYS A 16 13.75 -0.25 16.94
N LYS A 17 12.53 0.04 17.42
CA LYS A 17 11.29 -0.19 16.69
C LYS A 17 11.16 0.75 15.49
N GLU A 18 11.53 2.03 15.65
CA GLU A 18 11.56 3.02 14.56
C GLU A 18 12.44 2.55 13.40
N GLU A 19 13.68 2.16 13.69
CA GLU A 19 14.63 1.68 12.69
C GLU A 19 14.11 0.44 11.95
N ARG A 20 13.52 -0.51 12.68
CA ARG A 20 12.90 -1.71 12.08
C ARG A 20 11.76 -1.37 11.14
N LEU A 21 10.92 -0.40 11.51
CA LEU A 21 9.79 0.03 10.67
C LEU A 21 10.27 0.79 9.44
N ALA A 22 11.25 1.69 9.60
CA ALA A 22 11.85 2.44 8.49
C ALA A 22 12.54 1.50 7.49
N THR A 23 13.32 0.53 7.98
CA THR A 23 13.97 -0.47 7.11
C THR A 23 12.96 -1.39 6.41
N ALA A 24 11.84 -1.75 7.06
CA ALA A 24 10.77 -2.50 6.42
C ALA A 24 10.05 -1.68 5.34
N LEU A 25 9.87 -0.38 5.56
CA LEU A 25 9.25 0.53 4.59
C LEU A 25 10.12 0.67 3.33
N ASN A 26 11.41 0.93 3.50
CA ASN A 26 12.38 1.05 2.40
C ASN A 26 12.52 -0.23 1.57
N LYS A 27 12.23 -1.41 2.14
CA LYS A 27 12.22 -2.69 1.39
C LYS A 27 10.98 -2.86 0.53
N ILE A 28 9.87 -2.24 0.91
CA ILE A 28 8.60 -2.34 0.18
C ILE A 28 8.50 -1.26 -0.87
N GLU A 29 8.97 -0.05 -0.58
CA GLU A 29 9.05 1.02 -1.57
C GLU A 29 10.04 0.59 -2.68
N PRO A 30 9.56 0.43 -3.92
CA PRO A 30 10.46 0.10 -5.02
C PRO A 30 11.45 1.25 -5.20
N THR A 31 12.73 0.91 -5.38
CA THR A 31 13.77 1.87 -5.77
C THR A 31 13.25 2.68 -6.95
N GLU A 32 13.25 4.01 -6.81
CA GLU A 32 12.73 4.91 -7.83
C GLU A 32 13.51 4.73 -9.14
N SER A 33 12.98 3.88 -10.02
CA SER A 33 13.55 3.63 -11.33
C SER A 33 12.43 3.67 -12.37
N SER A 34 12.16 4.87 -12.85
CA SER A 34 12.02 5.19 -14.28
C SER A 34 11.52 6.62 -14.40
N GLU A 35 12.23 7.37 -15.23
CA GLU A 35 11.77 8.66 -15.74
C GLU A 35 10.36 8.50 -16.32
N THR A 36 9.52 9.50 -16.11
CA THR A 36 8.19 9.58 -16.72
C THR A 36 8.35 9.56 -18.24
N THR A 37 8.00 8.45 -18.87
CA THR A 37 7.98 8.33 -20.35
C THR A 37 6.88 9.19 -20.99
N HIS A 38 6.05 9.87 -20.19
CA HIS A 38 4.93 10.64 -20.72
C HIS A 38 5.38 12.06 -21.05
N ASP A 39 5.22 12.46 -22.32
CA ASP A 39 5.33 13.85 -22.75
C ASP A 39 4.35 14.69 -21.91
N PRO A 40 4.81 15.77 -21.26
CA PRO A 40 3.89 16.71 -20.61
C PRO A 40 3.10 17.41 -21.70
N GLU A 41 1.92 16.86 -22.03
CA GLU A 41 0.95 17.55 -22.87
C GLU A 41 0.64 18.89 -22.20
N ILE A 42 1.11 19.98 -22.79
CA ILE A 42 0.84 21.33 -22.27
C ILE A 42 -0.62 21.62 -22.59
N LEU A 43 -1.46 21.50 -21.56
CA LEU A 43 -2.88 21.81 -21.65
C LEU A 43 -3.04 23.33 -21.69
N THR A 44 -3.78 23.84 -22.68
CA THR A 44 -4.09 25.28 -22.71
C THR A 44 -4.99 25.65 -21.51
N PRO A 45 -4.96 26.89 -21.01
CA PRO A 45 -5.80 27.29 -19.87
C PRO A 45 -7.30 27.07 -20.12
N GLU A 46 -7.76 27.24 -21.37
CA GLU A 46 -9.15 27.01 -21.77
C GLU A 46 -9.52 25.53 -21.68
N GLU A 47 -8.67 24.65 -22.21
CA GLU A 47 -8.85 23.21 -22.12
C GLU A 47 -8.79 22.74 -20.66
N HIS A 48 -7.87 23.28 -19.87
CA HIS A 48 -7.75 22.98 -18.44
C HIS A 48 -9.06 23.30 -17.72
N PHE A 49 -9.60 24.50 -17.92
CA PHE A 49 -10.87 24.89 -17.32
C PHE A 49 -12.05 24.03 -17.80
N PHE A 50 -12.08 23.68 -19.09
CA PHE A 50 -13.10 22.80 -19.66
C PHE A 50 -13.09 21.42 -19.00
N PHE A 51 -11.92 20.77 -18.92
CA PHE A 51 -11.78 19.45 -18.31
C PHE A 51 -12.02 19.49 -16.81
N LEU A 52 -11.61 20.55 -16.12
CA LEU A 52 -11.88 20.74 -14.70
C LEU A 52 -13.39 20.81 -14.44
N LYS A 53 -14.12 21.62 -15.20
CA LYS A 53 -15.58 21.74 -15.11
C LYS A 53 -16.30 20.42 -15.44
N MET A 54 -15.79 19.67 -16.42
CA MET A 54 -16.31 18.36 -16.77
C MET A 54 -16.03 17.32 -15.67
N GLY A 55 -14.81 17.30 -15.13
CA GLY A 55 -14.39 16.45 -14.01
C GLY A 55 -15.20 16.74 -12.75
N LEU A 56 -15.46 18.00 -12.42
CA LEU A 56 -16.30 18.39 -11.29
C LEU A 56 -17.75 17.86 -11.40
N LYS A 57 -18.32 17.84 -12.61
CA LYS A 57 -19.67 17.33 -12.85
C LYS A 57 -19.74 15.81 -12.97
N CYS A 58 -18.61 15.12 -13.14
CA CYS A 58 -18.63 13.68 -13.33
C CYS A 58 -18.99 12.94 -12.04
N LYS A 59 -19.68 11.80 -12.19
CA LYS A 59 -20.08 10.91 -11.09
C LYS A 59 -19.09 9.75 -10.91
N ASN A 60 -18.14 9.61 -11.81
CA ASN A 60 -17.18 8.50 -11.84
C ASN A 60 -16.09 8.81 -10.83
N TYR A 61 -15.88 7.91 -9.86
CA TYR A 61 -14.85 8.09 -8.86
C TYR A 61 -14.13 6.78 -8.52
N VAL A 62 -12.86 6.89 -8.15
CA VAL A 62 -12.05 5.81 -7.61
C VAL A 62 -11.75 6.11 -6.13
N PRO A 63 -12.21 5.28 -5.19
CA PRO A 63 -11.91 5.47 -3.78
C PRO A 63 -10.50 4.95 -3.45
N VAL A 64 -9.71 5.78 -2.77
CA VAL A 64 -8.42 5.40 -2.20
C VAL A 64 -8.55 5.41 -0.68
N GLY A 65 -8.44 4.24 -0.06
CA GLY A 65 -8.52 4.07 1.40
C GLY A 65 -7.15 3.87 2.03
N ARG A 66 -7.12 3.32 3.26
CA ARG A 66 -5.91 3.08 4.07
C ARG A 66 -4.69 2.52 3.30
N ARG A 67 -4.93 1.64 2.33
CA ARG A 67 -3.86 0.99 1.53
C ARG A 67 -3.10 1.96 0.62
N GLY A 68 -3.64 3.14 0.35
CA GLY A 68 -3.08 4.08 -0.61
C GLY A 68 -3.14 3.53 -2.05
N ILE A 69 -2.16 3.92 -2.86
CA ILE A 69 -2.05 3.51 -4.26
C ILE A 69 -1.50 2.09 -4.34
N TYR A 70 -2.21 1.24 -5.07
CA TYR A 70 -1.77 -0.10 -5.42
C TYR A 70 -2.26 -0.45 -6.82
N GLN A 71 -1.78 -1.57 -7.35
CA GLN A 71 -2.07 -2.04 -8.71
C GLN A 71 -3.56 -1.94 -9.11
N GLY A 72 -4.48 -2.31 -8.22
CA GLY A 72 -5.92 -2.28 -8.49
C GLY A 72 -6.52 -0.87 -8.58
N VAL A 73 -5.93 0.13 -7.92
CA VAL A 73 -6.35 1.54 -8.05
C VAL A 73 -6.05 2.03 -9.45
N ILE A 74 -4.82 1.82 -9.92
CA ILE A 74 -4.35 2.19 -11.25
C ILE A 74 -5.18 1.51 -12.33
N LEU A 75 -5.41 0.20 -12.20
CA LEU A 75 -6.29 -0.56 -13.09
C LEU A 75 -7.70 0.03 -13.15
N ASN A 76 -8.28 0.37 -12.00
CA ASN A 76 -9.63 0.94 -11.94
C ASN A 76 -9.69 2.32 -12.63
N MET A 77 -8.64 3.14 -12.48
CA MET A 77 -8.54 4.42 -13.19
C MET A 77 -8.54 4.24 -14.71
N HIS A 78 -7.70 3.33 -15.23
CA HIS A 78 -7.65 3.03 -16.66
C HIS A 78 -8.98 2.48 -17.20
N LEU A 79 -9.70 1.70 -16.38
CA LEU A 79 -11.02 1.19 -16.75
C LEU A 79 -12.05 2.31 -16.90
N HIS A 80 -12.05 3.29 -15.99
CA HIS A 80 -12.88 4.49 -16.14
C HIS A 80 -12.48 5.31 -17.37
N TRP A 81 -11.18 5.43 -17.62
CA TRP A 81 -10.66 6.20 -18.75
C TRP A 81 -10.97 5.60 -20.12
N LYS A 82 -11.38 4.34 -20.19
CA LYS A 82 -11.90 3.72 -21.42
C LYS A 82 -13.16 4.43 -21.94
N LYS A 83 -14.03 4.89 -21.03
CA LYS A 83 -15.32 5.51 -21.39
C LYS A 83 -15.37 7.00 -21.08
N HIS A 84 -14.57 7.48 -20.14
CA HIS A 84 -14.61 8.85 -19.65
C HIS A 84 -13.25 9.51 -19.79
N GLN A 85 -13.22 10.80 -20.07
CA GLN A 85 -11.95 11.52 -20.20
C GLN A 85 -11.41 11.96 -18.84
N THR A 86 -12.29 12.22 -17.88
CA THR A 86 -11.97 12.69 -16.54
C THR A 86 -12.46 11.71 -15.47
N LEU A 87 -11.79 11.75 -14.32
CA LEU A 87 -12.06 10.88 -13.17
C LEU A 87 -11.82 11.65 -11.87
N LYS A 88 -12.64 11.38 -10.86
CA LYS A 88 -12.39 11.80 -9.47
C LYS A 88 -11.67 10.69 -8.70
N VAL A 89 -10.65 11.02 -7.94
CA VAL A 89 -10.02 10.10 -7.01
C VAL A 89 -10.28 10.63 -5.60
N VAL A 90 -11.08 9.90 -4.82
CA VAL A 90 -11.48 10.31 -3.48
C VAL A 90 -10.56 9.64 -2.47
N VAL A 91 -9.67 10.41 -1.85
CA VAL A 91 -8.69 9.91 -0.90
C VAL A 91 -9.23 10.03 0.52
N LYS A 92 -9.28 8.90 1.24
CA LYS A 92 -9.69 8.85 2.65
C LYS A 92 -8.47 8.55 3.50
N THR A 93 -8.42 9.07 4.73
CA THR A 93 -7.43 8.77 5.80
C THR A 93 -6.03 9.39 5.69
N PHE A 94 -5.75 10.16 4.64
CA PHE A 94 -4.45 10.82 4.44
C PHE A 94 -4.52 12.32 4.78
N SER A 95 -3.38 12.92 5.12
CA SER A 95 -3.27 14.37 5.29
C SER A 95 -3.31 15.09 3.93
N PRO A 96 -3.67 16.37 3.85
CA PRO A 96 -3.70 17.10 2.58
C PRO A 96 -2.33 17.18 1.89
N GLU A 97 -1.24 17.13 2.65
CA GLU A 97 0.13 17.03 2.11
C GLU A 97 0.37 15.66 1.47
N GLU A 98 0.01 14.57 2.16
CA GLU A 98 0.08 13.20 1.63
C GLU A 98 -0.81 13.02 0.39
N VAL A 99 -1.95 13.73 0.30
CA VAL A 99 -2.82 13.72 -0.88
C VAL A 99 -2.13 14.34 -2.09
N LYS A 100 -1.31 15.38 -1.91
CA LYS A 100 -0.51 15.96 -3.00
C LYS A 100 0.56 14.98 -3.49
N GLU A 101 1.22 14.28 -2.58
CA GLU A 101 2.17 13.21 -2.92
C GLU A 101 1.48 12.09 -3.70
N ILE A 102 0.31 11.64 -3.23
CA ILE A 102 -0.53 10.65 -3.91
C ILE A 102 -0.92 11.14 -5.31
N ALA A 103 -1.31 12.41 -5.47
CA ALA A 103 -1.66 12.97 -6.77
C ALA A 103 -0.46 12.92 -7.74
N ALA A 104 0.73 13.28 -7.27
CA ALA A 104 1.96 13.21 -8.06
C ALA A 104 2.34 11.77 -8.42
N GLU A 105 2.25 10.83 -7.46
CA GLU A 105 2.48 9.41 -7.72
C GLU A 105 1.47 8.83 -8.72
N LEU A 106 0.18 9.19 -8.61
CA LEU A 106 -0.85 8.77 -9.56
C LEU A 106 -0.55 9.30 -10.96
N ALA A 107 -0.19 10.58 -11.09
CA ALA A 107 0.20 11.16 -12.38
C ALA A 107 1.38 10.39 -13.01
N ARG A 108 2.41 10.11 -12.20
CA ARG A 108 3.59 9.36 -12.62
C ARG A 108 3.27 7.91 -13.05
N LEU A 109 2.43 7.21 -12.29
CA LEU A 109 2.12 5.79 -12.52
C LEU A 109 1.11 5.57 -13.64
N THR A 110 0.17 6.50 -13.81
CA THR A 110 -0.92 6.37 -14.79
C THR A 110 -0.65 7.12 -16.09
N GLY A 111 0.26 8.09 -16.08
CA GLY A 111 0.44 9.05 -17.18
C GLY A 111 -0.65 10.12 -17.25
N GLY A 112 -1.61 10.12 -16.31
CA GLY A 112 -2.68 11.11 -16.27
C GLY A 112 -2.20 12.47 -15.75
N ILE A 113 -2.95 13.51 -16.12
CA ILE A 113 -2.72 14.90 -15.72
C ILE A 113 -3.63 15.22 -14.52
N VAL A 114 -3.03 15.77 -13.45
CA VAL A 114 -3.78 16.30 -12.31
C VAL A 114 -4.28 17.70 -12.69
N LEU A 115 -5.59 17.90 -12.65
CA LEU A 115 -6.23 19.19 -12.95
C LEU A 115 -6.39 20.05 -11.71
N ASP A 116 -6.88 19.45 -10.61
CA ASP A 116 -7.11 20.15 -9.35
C ASP A 116 -7.18 19.17 -8.18
N ILE A 117 -6.91 19.67 -6.97
CA ILE A 117 -7.05 18.94 -5.71
C ILE A 117 -7.97 19.76 -4.80
N HIS A 118 -9.16 19.22 -4.54
CA HIS A 118 -10.16 19.85 -3.70
C HIS A 118 -9.91 19.62 -2.21
N GLU A 119 -10.49 20.48 -1.37
CA GLU A 119 -10.36 20.46 0.09
C GLU A 119 -10.93 19.20 0.74
N ASP A 120 -11.85 18.50 0.07
CA ASP A 120 -12.44 17.23 0.50
C ASP A 120 -11.53 16.01 0.23
N ASN A 121 -10.25 16.25 -0.10
CA ASN A 121 -9.27 15.25 -0.53
C ASN A 121 -9.70 14.52 -1.83
N THR A 122 -10.44 15.21 -2.69
CA THR A 122 -10.78 14.72 -4.04
C THR A 122 -9.80 15.29 -5.06
N ILE A 123 -9.10 14.39 -5.76
CA ILE A 123 -8.20 14.74 -6.87
C ILE A 123 -8.96 14.58 -8.17
N ILE A 124 -8.95 15.61 -9.03
CA ILE A 124 -9.52 15.51 -10.38
C ILE A 124 -8.40 15.23 -11.36
N MET A 125 -8.52 14.11 -12.07
CA MET A 125 -7.53 13.66 -13.04
C MET A 125 -8.12 13.57 -14.44
N TYR A 126 -7.29 13.92 -15.41
CA TYR A 126 -7.54 13.79 -16.84
C TYR A 126 -6.57 12.77 -17.44
N ARG A 127 -7.06 11.93 -18.35
CA ARG A 127 -6.27 10.84 -18.92
C ARG A 127 -5.20 11.26 -19.95
N GLY A 128 -5.29 12.48 -20.51
CA GLY A 128 -4.50 12.93 -21.66
C GLY A 128 -5.26 12.83 -23.00
N LYS A 129 -4.83 13.62 -23.99
CA LYS A 129 -5.39 13.62 -25.36
C LYS A 129 -5.01 12.34 -26.09
N ASN A 130 -3.76 11.90 -25.92
CA ASN A 130 -3.20 10.71 -26.56
C ASN A 130 -3.39 9.42 -25.74
N TYR A 131 -4.43 9.35 -24.91
CA TYR A 131 -4.69 8.14 -24.14
C TYR A 131 -5.01 6.95 -25.04
N SER A 132 -4.03 6.06 -25.20
CA SER A 132 -4.24 4.70 -25.70
C SER A 132 -4.46 3.77 -24.51
N GLN A 133 -5.50 2.92 -24.57
CA GLN A 133 -5.68 1.89 -23.55
C GLN A 133 -4.39 1.06 -23.48
N PRO A 134 -3.66 1.06 -22.34
CA PRO A 134 -2.46 0.27 -22.25
C PRO A 134 -2.80 -1.21 -22.42
N PRO A 135 -1.93 -2.01 -23.08
CA PRO A 135 -2.03 -3.46 -23.07
C PRO A 135 -2.30 -3.98 -21.65
N THR A 136 -2.97 -5.12 -21.51
CA THR A 136 -3.34 -5.70 -20.21
C THR A 136 -2.16 -5.85 -19.25
N GLU A 137 -0.97 -6.08 -19.79
CA GLU A 137 0.30 -6.16 -19.06
C GLU A 137 0.76 -4.82 -18.46
N ILE A 138 0.36 -3.70 -19.05
CA ILE A 138 0.71 -2.32 -18.65
C ILE A 138 -0.43 -1.67 -17.86
N MET A 139 -1.67 -2.17 -17.97
CA MET A 139 -2.85 -1.70 -17.22
C MET A 139 -2.73 -1.89 -15.69
N SER A 140 -1.64 -2.52 -15.26
CA SER A 140 -1.23 -2.72 -13.90
C SER A 140 0.30 -2.74 -13.85
N PRO A 141 0.97 -1.57 -13.84
CA PRO A 141 2.42 -1.52 -13.97
C PRO A 141 3.07 -2.40 -12.89
N ARG A 142 4.02 -3.27 -13.29
CA ARG A 142 4.77 -4.13 -12.36
C ARG A 142 5.53 -3.34 -11.29
N VAL A 143 5.72 -2.05 -11.53
CA VAL A 143 6.32 -1.07 -10.62
C VAL A 143 5.41 -0.77 -9.42
N THR A 144 4.09 -0.98 -9.53
CA THR A 144 3.13 -0.70 -8.47
C THR A 144 3.10 -1.80 -7.40
N LEU A 145 2.76 -1.43 -6.16
CA LEU A 145 2.65 -2.39 -5.07
C LEU A 145 1.44 -3.32 -5.26
N SER A 146 1.63 -4.59 -4.86
CA SER A 146 0.52 -5.52 -4.73
C SER A 146 -0.40 -5.15 -3.56
N ARG A 147 -1.66 -5.60 -3.59
CA ARG A 147 -2.67 -5.26 -2.57
C ARG A 147 -2.23 -5.57 -1.13
N LYS A 148 -1.47 -6.66 -0.93
CA LYS A 148 -0.93 -7.06 0.38
C LYS A 148 0.23 -6.14 0.79
N LYS A 149 1.20 -5.94 -0.10
CA LYS A 149 2.36 -5.05 0.15
C LYS A 149 1.94 -3.61 0.45
N ALA A 150 0.91 -3.10 -0.24
CA ALA A 150 0.36 -1.78 0.02
C ALA A 150 -0.28 -1.65 1.42
N LEU A 151 -0.97 -2.70 1.89
CA LEU A 151 -1.48 -2.73 3.26
C LEU A 151 -0.35 -2.76 4.28
N ASP A 152 0.69 -3.56 4.04
CA ASP A 152 1.85 -3.64 4.93
C ASP A 152 2.61 -2.30 4.96
N LYS A 153 2.80 -1.63 3.81
CA LYS A 153 3.33 -0.25 3.70
C LYS A 153 2.55 0.69 4.61
N SER A 154 1.22 0.68 4.53
CA SER A 154 0.36 1.50 5.39
C SER A 154 0.54 1.18 6.87
N LYS A 155 0.59 -0.09 7.27
CA LYS A 155 0.81 -0.51 8.67
C LYS A 155 2.15 -0.02 9.19
N TYR A 156 3.21 -0.13 8.40
CA TYR A 156 4.54 0.34 8.80
C TYR A 156 4.57 1.85 8.96
N ARG A 157 3.92 2.59 8.06
CA ARG A 157 3.80 4.05 8.13
C ARG A 157 3.02 4.50 9.36
N ASP A 158 1.89 3.87 9.66
CA ASP A 158 1.09 4.17 10.87
C ASP A 158 1.89 3.86 12.14
N GLY A 159 2.58 2.71 12.17
CA GLY A 159 3.48 2.34 13.26
C GLY A 159 4.62 3.35 13.44
N LEU A 160 5.19 3.85 12.34
CA LEU A 160 6.28 4.83 12.37
C LEU A 160 5.77 6.17 12.90
N ARG A 161 4.59 6.62 12.47
CA ARG A 161 3.92 7.82 12.99
C ARG A 161 3.67 7.72 14.49
N ALA A 162 3.19 6.57 14.97
CA ALA A 162 2.97 6.33 16.39
C ALA A 162 4.29 6.37 17.21
N VAL A 163 5.33 5.70 16.73
CA VAL A 163 6.65 5.68 17.41
C VAL A 163 7.29 7.07 17.42
N ARG A 164 7.22 7.81 16.31
CA ARG A 164 7.74 9.19 16.22
C ARG A 164 7.00 10.17 17.14
N LYS A 165 5.71 9.94 17.41
CA LYS A 165 4.96 10.70 18.42
C LYS A 165 5.34 10.31 19.84
N TYR A 166 5.77 9.07 20.06
CA TYR A 166 6.07 8.52 21.38
C TYR A 166 7.48 8.89 21.88
N ILE A 167 8.49 8.90 21.00
CA ILE A 167 9.89 9.19 21.38
C ILE A 167 10.03 10.56 22.07
N PRO A 168 9.50 11.67 21.52
CA PRO A 168 9.63 12.98 22.16
C PRO A 168 8.94 13.04 23.53
N LYS A 169 7.81 12.34 23.70
CA LYS A 169 7.14 12.26 25.01
C LYS A 169 8.03 11.58 26.05
N LEU A 170 8.68 10.48 25.69
CA LEU A 170 9.63 9.81 26.58
C LEU A 170 10.85 10.68 26.90
N GLU A 171 11.33 11.48 25.96
CA GLU A 171 12.44 12.41 26.17
C GLU A 171 12.06 13.53 27.15
N GLN A 172 10.85 14.09 27.01
CA GLN A 172 10.30 15.08 27.95
C GLN A 172 10.11 14.50 29.36
N ASP A 173 9.57 13.29 29.48
CA ASP A 173 9.40 12.62 30.77
C ASP A 173 10.75 12.37 31.46
N LEU A 174 11.78 12.02 30.68
CA LEU A 174 13.14 11.82 31.16
C LEU A 174 13.71 13.14 31.70
N GLU A 175 13.59 14.23 30.94
CA GLU A 175 14.06 15.56 31.33
C GLU A 175 13.38 16.04 32.62
N LEU A 176 12.06 15.85 32.73
CA LEU A 176 11.29 16.20 33.91
C LEU A 176 11.75 15.40 35.15
N LEU A 177 11.97 14.09 35.01
CA LEU A 177 12.50 13.27 36.11
C LEU A 177 13.88 13.73 36.57
N ARG A 178 14.77 14.12 35.62
CA ARG A 178 16.09 14.65 35.96
C ARG A 178 16.01 16.00 36.68
N ALA A 179 15.12 16.88 36.23
CA ALA A 179 14.88 18.17 36.89
C ALA A 179 14.34 17.99 38.33
N GLN A 180 13.43 17.03 38.54
CA GLN A 180 12.94 16.69 39.87
C GLN A 180 14.05 16.12 40.77
N ALA A 181 14.90 15.24 40.23
CA ALA A 181 16.04 14.70 40.98
C ALA A 181 17.05 15.79 41.37
N ALA A 182 17.32 16.76 40.49
CA ALA A 182 18.19 17.90 40.78
C ALA A 182 17.60 18.82 41.86
N ASN A 183 16.29 19.11 41.82
CA ASN A 183 15.62 19.91 42.84
C ASN A 183 15.60 19.25 44.22
N ASN A 184 15.52 17.92 44.28
CA ASN A 184 15.54 17.17 45.54
C ASN A 184 16.96 17.04 46.16
N PHE A 185 18.01 17.39 45.42
CA PHE A 185 19.41 17.28 45.85
C PHE A 185 20.02 18.59 46.38
N ASN A 186 19.23 19.67 46.53
CA ASN A 186 19.66 20.86 47.27
C ASN A 186 19.48 20.60 48.77
N PRO A 187 20.55 20.27 49.53
CA PRO A 187 20.44 20.20 50.98
C PRO A 187 20.42 21.65 51.47
N VAL A 188 19.45 21.99 52.30
CA VAL A 188 19.54 23.16 53.16
C VAL A 188 20.86 23.05 53.93
N GLU A 189 21.86 23.86 53.58
CA GLU A 189 23.01 24.10 54.44
C GLU A 189 22.50 24.78 55.71
N HIS A 190 22.30 23.98 56.75
CA HIS A 190 22.11 24.50 58.10
C HIS A 190 23.50 24.84 58.66
N VAL A 191 23.79 26.13 58.81
CA VAL A 191 24.80 26.60 59.77
C VAL A 191 24.06 27.02 61.04
N PRO A 192 24.40 26.50 62.23
CA PRO A 192 23.86 26.98 63.49
C PRO A 192 24.71 28.16 63.97
N ASN A 193 24.09 29.25 64.44
CA ASN A 193 24.66 30.10 65.49
C ASN A 193 23.56 30.92 66.17
N ALA A 194 23.76 31.06 67.48
CA ALA A 194 22.82 31.54 68.49
C ALA A 194 22.69 33.07 68.55
N ASP A 195 21.63 33.48 69.24
CA ASP A 195 21.33 34.76 69.89
C ASP A 195 21.18 36.02 69.02
N ASP A 196 19.92 36.46 68.83
CA ASP A 196 19.46 37.67 69.53
C ASP A 196 17.92 37.74 69.55
N GLN A 197 17.36 38.23 70.67
CA GLN A 197 15.91 38.36 70.87
C GLN A 197 15.35 39.60 70.17
N ASN A 198 14.24 39.47 69.42
CA ASN A 198 13.20 40.50 69.46
C ASN A 198 11.83 40.00 68.96
N VAL A 199 10.79 40.33 69.72
CA VAL A 199 9.38 39.95 69.52
C VAL A 199 8.69 40.98 68.61
N GLY A 200 7.85 40.53 67.65
CA GLY A 200 7.00 41.44 66.89
C GLY A 200 6.17 40.86 65.73
N SER A 201 5.17 40.04 66.05
CA SER A 201 3.87 39.82 65.38
C SER A 201 3.63 40.22 63.89
N GLY A 202 3.39 39.20 63.05
CA GLY A 202 2.17 39.07 62.22
C GLY A 202 2.08 39.76 60.85
N LYS A 203 2.21 38.98 59.75
CA LYS A 203 1.16 38.80 58.72
C LYS A 203 1.61 37.80 57.63
N SER A 204 0.83 36.73 57.51
CA SER A 204 0.83 35.81 56.39
C SER A 204 0.19 36.46 55.16
N SER A 205 0.83 36.32 53.99
CA SER A 205 0.14 36.46 52.70
C SER A 205 0.48 35.25 51.83
N SER A 206 -0.44 34.29 51.83
CA SER A 206 -0.56 33.21 50.87
C SER A 206 -0.92 33.76 49.49
N THR A 207 -0.14 33.44 48.46
CA THR A 207 -0.59 33.50 47.06
C THR A 207 -0.86 32.07 46.57
N PRO A 208 -2.00 31.78 45.91
CA PRO A 208 -2.39 30.40 45.58
C PRO A 208 -1.59 29.86 44.39
N LEU A 209 -1.11 28.62 44.54
CA LEU A 209 -0.38 27.87 43.54
C LEU A 209 -1.39 27.21 42.58
N GLU A 210 -1.79 27.96 41.55
CA GLU A 210 -2.83 27.63 40.57
C GLU A 210 -2.41 26.58 39.51
N GLY A 211 -1.30 25.88 39.75
CA GLY A 211 -0.75 24.86 38.84
C GLY A 211 -1.24 23.43 39.09
N SER A 212 -1.86 23.15 40.24
CA SER A 212 -2.23 21.77 40.64
C SER A 212 -3.51 21.25 39.97
N ASN A 213 -4.41 22.14 39.53
CA ASN A 213 -5.72 21.71 39.02
C ASN A 213 -5.63 21.22 37.56
N LYS A 214 -4.70 21.77 36.78
CA LYS A 214 -4.49 21.39 35.37
C LYS A 214 -3.86 20.00 35.21
N LEU A 215 -3.05 19.57 36.19
CA LEU A 215 -2.45 18.23 36.22
C LEU A 215 -3.47 17.12 36.52
N LYS A 216 -4.58 17.46 37.20
CA LYS A 216 -5.65 16.51 37.50
C LYS A 216 -6.54 16.26 36.29
N GLU A 217 -6.77 17.30 35.48
CA GLU A 217 -7.59 17.24 34.26
C GLU A 217 -6.95 16.35 33.17
N PHE A 218 -5.62 16.37 33.01
CA PHE A 218 -4.91 15.48 32.08
C PHE A 218 -4.77 14.02 32.56
N LEU A 219 -4.88 13.78 33.88
CA LEU A 219 -4.79 12.43 34.44
C LEU A 219 -6.13 11.66 34.34
N ASP A 220 -7.27 12.36 34.34
CA ASP A 220 -8.58 11.73 34.18
C ASP A 220 -8.88 11.39 32.71
N GLU A 221 -8.46 12.21 31.75
CA GLU A 221 -8.60 11.92 30.31
C GLU A 221 -7.74 10.71 29.86
N SER A 222 -6.66 10.40 30.60
CA SER A 222 -5.80 9.27 30.33
C SER A 222 -6.27 7.94 30.94
N LYS A 223 -7.27 7.94 31.84
CA LYS A 223 -7.87 6.70 32.34
C LYS A 223 -8.86 6.08 31.35
N GLU A 224 -9.66 6.88 30.65
CA GLU A 224 -10.63 6.36 29.66
C GLU A 224 -9.99 5.66 28.46
N LEU A 225 -8.73 6.00 28.11
CA LEU A 225 -8.03 5.39 26.98
C LEU A 225 -7.31 4.07 27.33
N THR A 226 -7.12 3.77 28.62
CA THR A 226 -6.33 2.60 29.05
C THR A 226 -7.12 1.30 29.09
N GLU A 227 -8.44 1.33 29.17
CA GLU A 227 -9.25 0.11 29.25
C GLU A 227 -9.37 -0.62 27.90
N ASN A 228 -9.19 0.08 26.77
CA ASN A 228 -9.36 -0.49 25.43
C ASN A 228 -8.12 -1.18 24.85
N GLU A 229 -6.92 -0.96 25.40
CA GLU A 229 -5.68 -1.58 24.84
C GLU A 229 -5.26 -2.89 25.55
N SER A 230 -5.91 -3.26 26.65
CA SER A 230 -5.58 -4.51 27.37
C SER A 230 -6.12 -5.78 26.72
N LYS A 231 -7.08 -5.66 25.78
CA LYS A 231 -7.80 -6.81 25.21
C LYS A 231 -7.25 -7.31 23.87
N THR A 232 -6.33 -6.59 23.23
CA THR A 232 -5.86 -6.93 21.87
C THR A 232 -4.51 -7.64 21.81
N ASP A 233 -3.83 -7.85 22.93
CA ASP A 233 -2.44 -8.39 22.95
C ASP A 233 -2.34 -9.84 23.49
N LEU A 234 -3.46 -10.55 23.62
CA LEU A 234 -3.50 -11.98 24.01
C LEU A 234 -3.91 -12.94 22.87
N LEU A 235 -3.94 -12.51 21.61
CA LEU A 235 -4.33 -13.37 20.47
C LEU A 235 -3.17 -13.71 19.52
N LEU A 236 -2.02 -14.14 20.05
CA LEU A 236 -0.91 -14.59 19.21
C LEU A 236 -0.15 -15.83 19.71
N ALA A 237 -0.74 -16.67 20.56
CA ALA A 237 -0.15 -17.97 20.82
C ALA A 237 -1.19 -19.06 21.13
N SER A 238 -1.27 -20.01 20.21
CA SER A 238 -1.67 -21.42 20.34
C SER A 238 -3.12 -21.83 20.62
N GLU A 239 -3.46 -22.94 19.94
CA GLU A 239 -4.61 -23.86 20.07
C GLU A 239 -5.78 -23.51 19.14
N SER A 240 -6.40 -24.41 18.39
CA SER A 240 -6.18 -25.81 17.98
C SER A 240 -7.28 -26.10 16.94
N GLU A 241 -7.12 -27.15 16.15
CA GLU A 241 -8.12 -27.63 15.20
C GLU A 241 -9.36 -28.14 15.97
N ASP A 242 -10.46 -27.38 16.02
CA ASP A 242 -11.82 -27.91 16.21
C ASP A 242 -12.87 -26.80 16.14
N LEU A 243 -13.47 -26.57 14.97
CA LEU A 243 -14.77 -25.89 14.80
C LEU A 243 -15.40 -26.32 13.45
N SER A 244 -15.51 -27.63 13.24
CA SER A 244 -16.54 -28.20 12.37
C SER A 244 -17.67 -28.64 13.29
N ASP A 245 -18.76 -27.86 13.34
CA ASP A 245 -20.14 -28.27 13.72
C ASP A 245 -20.97 -27.06 14.17
N ILE A 246 -21.17 -26.11 13.25
CA ILE A 246 -22.19 -25.05 13.42
C ILE A 246 -23.35 -25.20 12.42
N PHE A 247 -23.32 -26.23 11.57
CA PHE A 247 -24.40 -26.53 10.64
C PHE A 247 -24.88 -27.97 10.81
N GLU A 248 -25.39 -28.29 11.99
CA GLU A 248 -26.31 -29.42 12.15
C GLU A 248 -27.69 -28.93 12.57
N THR A 249 -28.64 -29.17 11.66
CA THR A 249 -30.08 -29.42 11.90
C THR A 249 -30.93 -28.35 12.58
N GLU A 250 -31.89 -27.79 11.83
CA GLU A 250 -33.30 -28.05 12.13
C GLU A 250 -34.08 -28.29 10.82
N SER A 251 -34.50 -29.53 10.66
CA SER A 251 -35.53 -29.98 9.72
C SER A 251 -36.87 -29.95 10.44
N GLU A 252 -37.86 -29.25 9.90
CA GLU A 252 -39.27 -29.65 10.08
C GLU A 252 -40.07 -29.30 8.83
N ALA A 253 -40.90 -30.25 8.42
CA ALA A 253 -41.54 -30.38 7.13
C ALA A 253 -42.84 -29.57 7.04
N GLU A 254 -43.16 -29.06 5.85
CA GLU A 254 -44.21 -29.60 4.97
C GLU A 254 -44.64 -28.59 3.88
N THR A 255 -44.97 -29.16 2.71
CA THR A 255 -45.81 -28.64 1.61
C THR A 255 -45.23 -27.69 0.54
N GLU A 256 -44.82 -28.34 -0.55
CA GLU A 256 -45.27 -28.14 -1.94
C GLU A 256 -44.69 -27.02 -2.85
N GLU A 257 -44.15 -27.53 -3.96
CA GLU A 257 -44.06 -26.97 -5.31
C GLU A 257 -43.20 -25.72 -5.55
N ARG A 258 -41.96 -25.95 -5.99
CA ARG A 258 -41.40 -25.29 -7.17
C ARG A 258 -40.21 -26.07 -7.74
N GLU A 259 -40.27 -26.24 -9.05
CA GLU A 259 -39.46 -27.11 -9.89
C GLU A 259 -37.95 -26.82 -9.79
N GLU A 260 -37.18 -27.85 -9.45
CA GLU A 260 -35.71 -27.82 -9.55
C GLU A 260 -35.28 -28.07 -11.00
N GLN A 261 -34.83 -27.00 -11.65
CA GLN A 261 -34.15 -27.06 -12.93
C GLN A 261 -32.70 -27.53 -12.71
N PRO A 262 -32.23 -28.64 -13.29
CA PRO A 262 -30.86 -29.10 -13.08
C PRO A 262 -29.85 -28.19 -13.78
N LEU A 263 -28.88 -27.71 -12.99
CA LEU A 263 -27.72 -26.93 -13.42
C LEU A 263 -26.62 -27.82 -14.01
N PHE A 264 -26.84 -28.35 -15.22
CA PHE A 264 -25.75 -28.88 -16.04
C PHE A 264 -25.93 -28.43 -17.49
N LEU A 265 -24.99 -27.60 -17.98
CA LEU A 265 -24.74 -27.44 -19.40
C LEU A 265 -24.07 -28.73 -19.90
N ASP A 266 -24.88 -29.62 -20.43
CA ASP A 266 -24.43 -30.78 -21.20
C ASP A 266 -24.88 -30.60 -22.65
N GLU A 267 -24.28 -29.62 -23.35
CA GLU A 267 -24.22 -29.57 -24.81
C GLU A 267 -23.33 -28.40 -25.23
N PHE A 268 -22.19 -28.69 -25.86
CA PHE A 268 -21.47 -27.67 -26.63
C PHE A 268 -22.34 -27.30 -27.84
N GLU A 269 -22.76 -26.04 -27.91
CA GLU A 269 -23.37 -25.46 -29.11
C GLU A 269 -22.45 -25.72 -30.31
N LYS A 270 -22.92 -26.58 -31.21
CA LYS A 270 -22.30 -26.84 -32.50
C LYS A 270 -22.56 -25.61 -33.37
N PHE A 271 -21.57 -24.71 -33.46
CA PHE A 271 -21.64 -23.58 -34.38
C PHE A 271 -21.86 -24.09 -35.81
N PRO A 272 -22.84 -23.55 -36.58
CA PRO A 272 -22.98 -23.89 -37.98
C PRO A 272 -21.78 -23.32 -38.73
N VAL A 273 -20.94 -24.20 -39.25
CA VAL A 273 -19.92 -23.83 -40.24
C VAL A 273 -20.53 -24.05 -41.60
N GLU A 274 -20.86 -22.97 -42.29
CA GLU A 274 -21.01 -22.98 -43.75
C GLU A 274 -19.61 -23.16 -44.34
N SER A 275 -19.28 -24.37 -44.78
CA SER A 275 -18.16 -24.61 -45.68
C SER A 275 -18.67 -25.36 -46.90
N ASP A 276 -18.92 -24.61 -47.99
CA ASP A 276 -18.87 -25.17 -49.33
C ASP A 276 -17.39 -25.48 -49.63
N GLY A 277 -16.99 -26.74 -49.45
CA GLY A 277 -15.65 -27.22 -49.76
C GLY A 277 -15.39 -28.62 -49.21
N GLU A 278 -14.97 -29.53 -50.09
CA GLU A 278 -14.66 -30.95 -49.83
C GLU A 278 -13.77 -31.17 -48.59
N PRO A 279 -13.92 -32.28 -47.85
CA PRO A 279 -13.07 -32.58 -46.71
C PRO A 279 -11.66 -32.95 -47.18
N GLU A 280 -10.72 -32.02 -47.09
CA GLU A 280 -9.29 -32.34 -47.20
C GLU A 280 -8.89 -33.22 -46.00
N ASP A 281 -8.40 -34.41 -46.30
CA ASP A 281 -7.82 -35.34 -45.33
C ASP A 281 -6.62 -34.64 -44.67
N PHE A 282 -6.78 -34.20 -43.42
CA PHE A 282 -5.79 -33.40 -42.68
C PHE A 282 -4.40 -34.05 -42.65
N GLU A 283 -4.37 -35.38 -42.69
CA GLU A 283 -3.16 -36.20 -42.77
C GLU A 283 -2.39 -35.96 -44.09
N GLU A 284 -3.11 -35.80 -45.20
CA GLU A 284 -2.54 -35.56 -46.53
C GLU A 284 -2.06 -34.11 -46.67
N HIS A 285 -2.79 -33.15 -46.08
CA HIS A 285 -2.39 -31.74 -45.99
C HIS A 285 -1.08 -31.58 -45.20
N LEU A 286 -0.95 -32.27 -44.05
CA LEU A 286 0.29 -32.29 -43.27
C LEU A 286 1.45 -32.96 -44.02
N ARG A 287 1.19 -34.01 -44.82
CA ARG A 287 2.20 -34.61 -45.70
C ARG A 287 2.63 -33.66 -46.80
N GLN A 288 1.72 -32.87 -47.38
CA GLN A 288 2.04 -31.86 -48.39
C GLN A 288 2.89 -30.71 -47.82
N ILE A 289 2.57 -30.22 -46.61
CA ILE A 289 3.40 -29.21 -45.92
C ILE A 289 4.81 -29.74 -45.67
N THR A 290 4.91 -31.01 -45.27
CA THR A 290 6.21 -31.67 -45.01
C THR A 290 7.01 -31.89 -46.31
N MET A 291 6.34 -32.18 -47.43
CA MET A 291 6.99 -32.32 -48.74
C MET A 291 7.40 -30.99 -49.39
N GLY A 292 6.74 -29.88 -49.04
CA GLY A 292 7.07 -28.53 -49.50
C GLY A 292 8.31 -27.92 -48.83
N SER A 293 8.71 -28.42 -47.66
CA SER A 293 9.92 -28.00 -46.94
C SER A 293 11.10 -28.93 -47.22
N LYS A 294 11.57 -28.97 -48.47
CA LYS A 294 12.95 -29.40 -48.76
C LYS A 294 13.91 -28.26 -48.40
N VAL A 295 14.21 -28.11 -47.11
CA VAL A 295 15.47 -27.49 -46.70
C VAL A 295 16.55 -28.56 -46.87
N PRO A 296 17.68 -28.27 -47.54
CA PRO A 296 18.74 -29.24 -47.73
C PRO A 296 19.27 -29.65 -46.35
N VAL A 297 19.58 -30.94 -46.19
CA VAL A 297 20.48 -31.41 -45.14
C VAL A 297 21.80 -30.68 -45.35
N THR A 298 22.03 -29.62 -44.58
CA THR A 298 23.33 -28.95 -44.55
C THR A 298 24.20 -29.66 -43.51
N SER A 299 25.30 -30.19 -44.02
CA SER A 299 26.47 -30.64 -43.30
C SER A 299 26.97 -29.59 -42.30
N GLU A 300 27.74 -30.03 -41.32
CA GLU A 300 28.17 -29.35 -40.08
C GLU A 300 28.99 -28.03 -40.22
N GLU A 301 28.93 -27.35 -41.35
CA GLU A 301 29.72 -26.15 -41.63
C GLU A 301 28.82 -25.01 -42.12
N ASP A 302 28.08 -24.35 -41.23
CA ASP A 302 27.58 -22.99 -41.49
C ASP A 302 27.06 -22.33 -40.20
N VAL A 303 27.98 -22.08 -39.25
CA VAL A 303 27.66 -21.37 -37.99
C VAL A 303 27.65 -19.84 -38.19
N ASN A 304 27.89 -19.34 -39.41
CA ASN A 304 28.05 -17.90 -39.72
C ASN A 304 27.20 -17.43 -40.91
N SER A 305 25.94 -17.87 -41.02
CA SER A 305 25.00 -17.25 -41.96
C SER A 305 24.58 -15.86 -41.46
N PRO A 306 24.51 -14.82 -42.32
CA PRO A 306 24.22 -13.43 -41.91
C PRO A 306 22.76 -13.18 -41.47
N ASN A 307 21.89 -14.17 -41.58
CA ASN A 307 20.46 -14.08 -41.25
C ASN A 307 20.10 -14.53 -39.83
N PHE A 308 21.06 -14.93 -38.99
CA PHE A 308 20.79 -15.37 -37.62
C PHE A 308 21.19 -14.32 -36.59
N ASP A 309 20.23 -13.96 -35.73
CA ASP A 309 20.46 -13.04 -34.63
C ASP A 309 21.26 -13.72 -33.50
N GLU A 310 21.79 -12.93 -32.57
CA GLU A 310 22.67 -13.44 -31.51
C GLU A 310 22.00 -14.51 -30.65
N VAL A 311 20.69 -14.40 -30.45
CA VAL A 311 19.88 -15.38 -29.73
C VAL A 311 19.80 -16.71 -30.49
N ASP A 312 19.56 -16.67 -31.80
CA ASP A 312 19.48 -17.88 -32.63
C ASP A 312 20.80 -18.67 -32.62
N ARG A 313 21.93 -17.95 -32.64
CA ARG A 313 23.27 -18.54 -32.54
C ARG A 313 23.50 -19.25 -31.21
N ILE A 314 22.97 -18.71 -30.11
CA ILE A 314 23.06 -19.32 -28.78
C ILE A 314 22.24 -20.62 -28.74
N PHE A 315 21.02 -20.61 -29.30
CA PHE A 315 20.16 -21.81 -29.35
C PHE A 315 20.78 -22.93 -30.20
N LEU A 316 21.35 -22.60 -31.36
CA LEU A 316 22.04 -23.59 -32.20
C LEU A 316 23.26 -24.20 -31.51
N ARG A 317 24.06 -23.39 -30.80
CA ARG A 317 25.19 -23.88 -29.99
C ARG A 317 24.71 -24.79 -28.86
N ALA A 318 23.65 -24.42 -28.15
CA ALA A 318 23.10 -25.23 -27.06
C ALA A 318 22.58 -26.59 -27.56
N ALA A 319 21.91 -26.61 -28.71
CA ALA A 319 21.42 -27.85 -29.34
C ALA A 319 22.56 -28.80 -29.74
N SER A 320 23.66 -28.27 -30.29
CA SER A 320 24.85 -29.06 -30.62
C SER A 320 25.51 -29.68 -29.37
N LEU A 321 25.62 -28.92 -28.29
CA LEU A 321 26.16 -29.42 -27.01
C LEU A 321 25.30 -30.54 -26.39
N LEU A 322 23.98 -30.48 -26.58
CA LEU A 322 23.06 -31.52 -26.11
C LEU A 322 23.18 -32.81 -26.93
N LYS A 323 23.42 -32.72 -28.25
CA LYS A 323 23.69 -33.89 -29.10
C LYS A 323 25.02 -34.56 -28.73
N LYS A 324 26.05 -33.78 -28.43
CA LYS A 324 27.37 -34.29 -28.05
C LYS A 324 27.40 -34.99 -26.69
N LYS A 325 26.41 -34.74 -25.83
CA LYS A 325 26.25 -35.39 -24.51
C LYS A 325 25.46 -36.70 -24.56
N ARG A 326 24.83 -37.02 -25.69
CA ARG A 326 24.05 -38.25 -25.92
C ARG A 326 24.76 -39.26 -26.83
N SER A 327 26.00 -38.97 -27.25
CA SER A 327 26.86 -39.86 -28.03
C SER A 327 27.93 -40.51 -27.16
#